data_AF-A0A830CD01-F1
#
_entry.id   AF-A0A830CD01-F1
#
_cell.length_a   1.000
_cell.length_b   1.000
_cell.length_c   1.000
_cell.angle_alpha   90.00
_cell.angle_beta   90.00
_cell.angle_gamma   90.00
#
_symmetry.space_group_name_H-M   'P 1'
#
loop_
_entity.id
_entity.type
_entity.pdbx_description
1 polymer ?
#
loop_
_entity_poly.entity_id
_entity_poly.type
_entity_poly.pdbx_seq_one_letter_code
_entity_poly.pdbx_strand_id
1 'polypeptide(L)'
;MTGYISILLALLLITLTNFASPATSGTYDVRIKDELGTTPLNISCHTNTNKYFPEKSLQWSFWYRFNLSIDGQTQSASCNLKYGNRKTTFEVFNNTRDPHNCPQWTCDWKVRENDVVQLQNKKWKAMYKW
;
A
#
# COMPACT_ATOMS: atom_id res chain seq x y z
N MET A 1 40.00 -2.53 38.22
CA MET A 1 39.59 -2.08 36.88
C MET A 1 38.81 -3.21 36.20
N THR A 2 37.55 -3.41 36.58
CA THR A 2 36.72 -4.56 36.11
C THR A 2 35.23 -4.18 35.99
N GLY A 3 34.90 -2.89 36.00
CA GLY A 3 33.51 -2.41 36.02
C GLY A 3 32.94 -1.92 34.69
N TYR A 4 33.76 -1.78 33.65
CA TYR A 4 33.33 -1.15 32.38
C TYR A 4 32.93 -2.15 31.27
N ILE A 5 33.30 -3.42 31.39
CA ILE A 5 33.03 -4.44 30.35
C ILE A 5 31.57 -4.92 30.39
N SER A 6 30.92 -4.88 31.57
CA SER A 6 29.54 -5.37 31.73
C SER A 6 28.47 -4.40 31.19
N ILE A 7 28.76 -3.10 31.11
CA ILE A 7 27.77 -2.09 30.67
C ILE A 7 27.67 -2.04 29.13
N LEU A 8 28.76 -2.32 28.42
CA LEU A 8 28.77 -2.39 26.96
C LEU A 8 27.94 -3.56 26.41
N LEU A 9 27.85 -4.68 27.13
CA LEU A 9 27.02 -5.82 26.73
C LEU A 9 25.51 -5.54 26.86
N ALA A 10 25.10 -4.74 27.85
CA ALA A 10 23.70 -4.38 28.04
C ALA A 10 23.18 -3.40 26.96
N LEU A 11 24.05 -2.52 26.45
CA LEU A 11 23.71 -1.61 25.35
C LEU A 11 23.65 -2.30 23.97
N LEU A 12 24.43 -3.38 23.76
CA LEU A 12 24.42 -4.14 22.51
C LEU A 12 23.16 -5.03 22.35
N LEU A 13 22.53 -5.42 23.45
CA LEU A 13 21.30 -6.22 23.43
C LEU A 13 20.04 -5.39 23.12
N ILE A 14 20.07 -4.07 23.31
CA ILE A 14 18.92 -3.19 23.04
C ILE A 14 18.83 -2.82 21.55
N THR A 15 19.96 -2.82 20.82
CA THR A 15 20.00 -2.47 19.38
C THR A 15 19.48 -3.57 18.44
N LEU A 16 19.10 -4.74 18.94
CA LEU A 16 18.60 -5.87 18.14
C LEU A 16 17.10 -6.15 18.31
N THR A 17 16.34 -5.25 18.93
CA THR A 17 14.89 -5.26 18.75
C THR A 17 14.54 -4.64 17.40
N ASN A 18 14.87 -5.38 16.33
CA ASN A 18 14.16 -5.25 15.06
C ASN A 18 12.68 -5.39 15.42
N PHE A 19 11.95 -4.28 15.42
CA PHE A 19 10.49 -4.28 15.39
C PHE A 19 10.08 -4.92 14.06
N ALA A 20 10.16 -6.24 13.98
CA ALA A 20 9.35 -7.00 13.05
C ALA A 20 7.91 -6.82 13.53
N SER A 21 7.27 -5.77 13.01
CA SER A 21 5.84 -5.58 13.19
C SER A 21 5.17 -6.91 12.83
N PRO A 22 4.34 -7.50 13.72
CA PRO A 22 3.68 -8.75 13.41
C PRO A 22 2.90 -8.55 12.12
N ALA A 23 3.17 -9.40 11.13
CA ALA A 23 2.44 -9.44 9.88
C ALA A 23 0.95 -9.58 10.22
N THR A 24 0.17 -8.51 10.07
CA THR A 24 -1.26 -8.55 10.34
C THR A 24 -1.94 -9.33 9.24
N SER A 25 -2.41 -10.53 9.54
CA SER A 25 -3.33 -11.25 8.66
C SER A 25 -4.70 -10.59 8.69
N GLY A 26 -5.41 -10.63 7.57
CA GLY A 26 -6.76 -10.06 7.47
C GLY A 26 -7.17 -9.78 6.03
N THR A 27 -8.38 -9.24 5.87
CA THR A 27 -8.91 -8.86 4.56
C THR A 27 -9.11 -7.34 4.51
N TYR A 28 -8.49 -6.70 3.53
CA TYR A 28 -8.58 -5.26 3.31
C TYR A 28 -9.48 -4.94 2.11
N ASP A 29 -10.38 -3.96 2.25
CA ASP A 29 -11.13 -3.33 1.17
C ASP A 29 -10.25 -2.25 0.52
N VAL A 30 -9.67 -2.56 -0.65
CA VAL A 30 -8.85 -1.60 -1.40
C VAL A 30 -9.74 -0.87 -2.39
N ARG A 31 -9.77 0.46 -2.28
CA ARG A 31 -10.62 1.34 -3.09
C ARG A 31 -9.79 2.40 -3.77
N ILE A 32 -9.88 2.48 -5.10
CA ILE A 32 -9.08 3.39 -5.92
C ILE A 32 -10.04 4.22 -6.76
N LYS A 33 -10.07 5.54 -6.52
CA LYS A 33 -10.95 6.47 -7.22
C LYS A 33 -10.21 7.13 -8.40
N ASP A 34 -10.88 7.20 -9.54
CA ASP A 34 -10.45 8.01 -10.68
C ASP A 34 -10.86 9.49 -10.48
N GLU A 35 -9.90 10.41 -10.49
CA GLU A 35 -10.12 11.87 -10.48
C GLU A 35 -9.55 12.57 -11.74
N LEU A 36 -9.28 11.84 -12.82
CA LEU A 36 -8.63 12.37 -14.04
C LEU A 36 -9.60 12.95 -15.09
N GLY A 37 -10.84 12.47 -15.14
CA GLY A 37 -11.92 13.16 -15.87
C GLY A 37 -12.14 12.70 -17.30
N THR A 38 -11.19 12.97 -18.19
CA THR A 38 -11.46 13.02 -19.63
C THR A 38 -11.17 11.73 -20.39
N THR A 39 -10.18 10.96 -19.95
CA THR A 39 -9.82 9.67 -20.56
C THR A 39 -10.18 8.53 -19.60
N PRO A 40 -10.66 7.37 -20.06
CA PRO A 40 -10.87 6.26 -19.17
C PRO A 40 -9.55 5.81 -18.52
N LEU A 41 -9.55 5.69 -17.19
CA LEU A 41 -8.44 5.12 -16.44
C LEU A 41 -8.55 3.60 -16.46
N ASN A 42 -7.63 2.92 -17.14
CA ASN A 42 -7.57 1.46 -17.10
C ASN A 42 -6.68 1.03 -15.93
N ILE A 43 -7.21 0.14 -15.09
CA ILE A 43 -6.54 -0.33 -13.88
C ILE A 43 -6.66 -1.84 -13.75
N SER A 44 -5.55 -2.51 -13.49
CA SER A 44 -5.48 -3.92 -13.10
C SER A 44 -4.54 -4.07 -11.90
N CYS A 45 -4.81 -5.04 -11.03
CA CYS A 45 -4.01 -5.22 -9.82
C CYS A 45 -3.57 -6.67 -9.66
N HIS A 46 -2.50 -6.89 -8.91
CA HIS A 46 -2.01 -8.21 -8.59
C HIS A 46 -1.35 -8.22 -7.21
N THR A 47 -1.31 -9.38 -6.58
CA THR A 47 -0.55 -9.59 -5.34
C THR A 47 0.88 -10.03 -5.64
N ASN A 48 1.76 -9.98 -4.62
CA ASN A 48 3.09 -10.59 -4.68
C ASN A 48 3.06 -12.12 -4.92
N THR A 49 1.91 -12.75 -4.64
CA THR A 49 1.64 -14.17 -4.92
C THR A 49 1.02 -14.41 -6.29
N ASN A 50 1.01 -13.41 -7.18
CA ASN A 50 0.45 -13.45 -8.54
C ASN A 50 -1.07 -13.68 -8.61
N LYS A 51 -1.81 -13.48 -7.51
CA LYS A 51 -3.27 -13.41 -7.59
C LYS A 51 -3.65 -12.16 -8.37
N TYR A 52 -4.39 -12.35 -9.46
CA TYR A 52 -4.76 -11.29 -10.38
C TYR A 52 -6.17 -10.73 -10.09
N PHE A 53 -6.29 -9.41 -10.14
CA PHE A 53 -7.54 -8.68 -10.12
C PHE A 53 -7.75 -8.05 -11.51
N PRO A 54 -8.88 -8.34 -12.17
CA PRO A 54 -9.06 -8.06 -13.59
C PRO A 54 -8.99 -6.57 -13.90
N GLU A 55 -8.53 -6.29 -15.12
CA GLU A 55 -8.52 -4.94 -15.67
C GLU A 55 -9.95 -4.38 -15.73
N LYS A 56 -10.11 -3.13 -15.32
CA LYS A 56 -11.33 -2.35 -15.53
C LYS A 56 -10.99 -0.98 -16.09
N SER A 57 -11.84 -0.52 -17.00
CA SER A 57 -11.84 0.85 -17.47
C SER A 57 -12.78 1.67 -16.59
N LEU A 58 -12.24 2.63 -15.85
CA LEU A 58 -13.01 3.55 -15.01
C LEU A 58 -13.30 4.83 -15.78
N GLN A 59 -14.50 5.36 -15.59
CA GLN A 59 -14.83 6.74 -15.95
C GLN A 59 -14.71 7.64 -14.72
N TRP A 60 -14.68 8.94 -14.93
CA TRP A 60 -14.47 9.93 -13.88
C TRP A 60 -15.35 9.68 -12.64
N SER A 61 -14.73 9.78 -11.46
CA SER A 61 -15.36 9.61 -10.15
C SER A 61 -15.81 8.18 -9.81
N PHE A 62 -15.58 7.19 -10.68
CA PHE A 62 -15.81 5.79 -10.37
C PHE A 62 -14.70 5.21 -9.48
N TRP A 63 -15.06 4.16 -8.75
CA TRP A 63 -14.17 3.41 -7.87
C TRP A 63 -13.85 2.04 -8.45
N TYR A 64 -12.57 1.71 -8.54
CA TYR A 64 -12.10 0.33 -8.57
C TYR A 64 -12.03 -0.20 -7.14
N ARG A 65 -12.61 -1.39 -6.90
CA ARG A 65 -12.64 -2.00 -5.57
C ARG A 65 -12.34 -3.49 -5.65
N PHE A 66 -11.58 -3.99 -4.69
CA PHE A 66 -11.32 -5.41 -4.52
C PHE A 66 -10.97 -5.74 -3.06
N ASN A 67 -11.24 -6.99 -2.68
CA ASN A 67 -10.85 -7.52 -1.38
C ASN A 67 -9.47 -8.17 -1.46
N LEU A 68 -8.54 -7.67 -0.67
CA LEU A 68 -7.18 -8.18 -0.53
C LEU A 68 -7.05 -9.00 0.74
N SER A 69 -6.85 -10.32 0.59
CA SER A 69 -6.53 -11.19 1.72
C SER A 69 -5.02 -11.22 1.95
N ILE A 70 -4.60 -10.95 3.18
CA ILE A 70 -3.22 -10.99 3.65
C ILE A 70 -3.07 -12.20 4.57
N ASP A 71 -2.18 -13.12 4.19
CA ASP A 71 -2.11 -14.47 4.76
C ASP A 71 -0.66 -15.01 4.87
N GLY A 72 0.28 -14.21 5.37
CA GLY A 72 1.68 -14.63 5.56
C GLY A 72 2.48 -14.83 4.26
N GLN A 73 1.85 -15.41 3.22
CA GLN A 73 2.36 -15.51 1.85
C GLN A 73 2.02 -14.24 1.07
N THR A 74 0.74 -13.84 1.07
CA THR A 74 0.31 -12.58 0.47
C THR A 74 0.64 -11.44 1.41
N GLN A 75 1.58 -10.59 1.01
CA GLN A 75 2.11 -9.50 1.84
C GLN A 75 1.96 -8.12 1.19
N SER A 76 1.72 -8.07 -0.12
CA SER A 76 1.51 -6.80 -0.82
C SER A 76 0.63 -6.98 -2.05
N ALA A 77 0.13 -5.84 -2.54
CA ALA A 77 -0.57 -5.74 -3.80
C ALA A 77 -0.16 -4.48 -4.54
N SER A 78 -0.04 -4.61 -5.86
CA SER A 78 0.32 -3.53 -6.77
C SER A 78 -0.70 -3.41 -7.88
N CYS A 79 -0.90 -2.19 -8.38
CA CYS A 79 -1.79 -1.90 -9.48
C CYS A 79 -1.04 -1.23 -10.62
N ASN A 80 -1.37 -1.65 -11.84
CA ASN A 80 -0.96 -1.01 -13.08
C ASN A 80 -2.06 -0.04 -13.50
N LEU A 81 -1.68 1.18 -13.84
CA LEU A 81 -2.56 2.21 -14.38
C LEU A 81 -2.18 2.53 -15.81
N LYS A 82 -3.19 2.81 -16.63
CA LYS A 82 -3.03 3.37 -17.97
C LYS A 82 -4.07 4.46 -18.22
N TYR A 83 -3.60 5.66 -18.49
CA TYR A 83 -4.42 6.83 -18.82
C TYR A 83 -3.88 7.51 -20.08
N GLY A 84 -4.57 7.34 -21.20
CA GLY A 84 -4.05 7.70 -22.51
C GLY A 84 -2.70 7.02 -22.78
N ASN A 85 -1.65 7.83 -22.96
CA ASN A 85 -0.27 7.35 -23.18
C ASN A 85 0.54 7.18 -21.88
N ARG A 86 0.02 7.62 -20.72
CA ARG A 86 0.70 7.47 -19.44
C ARG A 86 0.45 6.08 -18.86
N LYS A 87 1.50 5.46 -18.35
CA LYS A 87 1.44 4.19 -17.63
C LYS A 87 2.25 4.29 -16.35
N THR A 88 1.75 3.73 -15.27
CA THR A 88 2.50 3.62 -14.01
C THR A 88 2.11 2.35 -13.26
N THR A 89 2.99 1.90 -12.38
CA THR A 89 2.72 0.81 -11.44
C THR A 89 3.00 1.33 -10.05
N PHE A 90 2.09 1.06 -9.12
CA PHE A 90 2.25 1.50 -7.74
C PHE A 90 1.71 0.45 -6.78
N GLU A 91 2.29 0.41 -5.57
CA GLU A 91 1.88 -0.52 -4.53
C GLU A 91 0.69 0.06 -3.75
N VAL A 92 -0.44 -0.63 -3.79
CA VAL A 92 -1.69 -0.22 -3.13
C VAL A 92 -1.82 -0.77 -1.72
N PHE A 93 -1.02 -1.78 -1.38
CA PHE A 93 -0.94 -2.32 -0.04
C PHE A 93 0.41 -2.97 0.22
N ASN A 94 0.97 -2.73 1.41
CA ASN A 94 2.14 -3.40 1.95
C ASN A 94 1.90 -3.74 3.43
N ASN A 95 2.07 -5.01 3.80
CA ASN A 95 1.76 -5.49 5.14
C ASN A 95 2.68 -4.92 6.25
N THR A 96 3.82 -4.32 5.88
CA THR A 96 4.69 -3.63 6.85
C THR A 96 4.29 -2.16 7.01
N ARG A 97 3.79 -1.52 5.95
CA ARG A 97 3.49 -0.07 5.92
C ARG A 97 2.04 0.25 6.29
N ASP A 98 1.10 -0.50 5.73
CA ASP A 98 -0.30 -0.08 5.60
C ASP A 98 -1.29 -0.54 6.67
N PRO A 99 -1.02 -1.53 7.55
CA PRO A 99 -1.98 -1.90 8.61
C PRO A 99 -2.46 -0.71 9.46
N HIS A 100 -1.61 0.29 9.67
CA HIS A 100 -1.94 1.52 10.40
C HIS A 100 -2.49 2.65 9.51
N ASN A 101 -2.26 2.57 8.19
CA ASN A 101 -2.71 3.58 7.23
C ASN A 101 -4.08 3.27 6.65
N CYS A 102 -4.56 2.03 6.78
CA CYS A 102 -5.86 1.57 6.32
C CYS A 102 -6.82 1.33 7.50
N PRO A 103 -7.37 2.40 8.12
CA PRO A 103 -8.25 2.25 9.27
C PRO A 103 -9.48 1.44 8.89
N GLN A 104 -9.96 0.61 9.83
CA GLN A 104 -11.11 -0.28 9.59
C GLN A 104 -10.92 -1.18 8.36
N TRP A 105 -9.69 -1.64 8.14
CA TRP A 105 -9.35 -2.54 7.02
C TRP A 105 -9.62 -1.94 5.64
N THR A 106 -9.69 -0.62 5.54
CA THR A 106 -10.05 0.05 4.29
C THR A 106 -8.88 0.90 3.80
N CYS A 107 -8.41 0.62 2.59
CA CYS A 107 -7.30 1.33 1.95
C CYS A 107 -7.84 2.21 0.83
N ASP A 108 -7.96 3.50 1.10
CA ASP A 108 -8.48 4.49 0.16
C ASP A 108 -7.37 5.16 -0.63
N TRP A 109 -7.52 5.15 -1.95
CA TRP A 109 -6.59 5.73 -2.92
C TRP A 109 -7.33 6.62 -3.92
N LYS A 110 -6.63 7.63 -4.44
CA LYS A 110 -7.10 8.45 -5.56
C LYS A 110 -5.99 8.60 -6.59
N VAL A 111 -6.36 8.47 -7.86
CA VAL A 111 -5.47 8.76 -8.99
C VAL A 111 -5.82 10.14 -9.52
N ARG A 112 -4.84 11.04 -9.48
CA ARG A 112 -4.95 12.43 -9.93
C ARG A 112 -3.95 12.68 -11.06
N GLU A 113 -4.04 13.85 -11.65
CA GLU A 113 -3.28 14.22 -12.86
C GLU A 113 -1.77 14.03 -12.73
N ASN A 114 -1.21 14.26 -11.53
CA ASN A 114 0.24 14.26 -11.30
C ASN A 114 0.70 13.30 -10.20
N ASP A 115 -0.24 12.77 -9.42
CA ASP A 115 0.07 11.91 -8.29
C ASP A 115 -1.00 10.84 -8.03
N VAL A 116 -0.56 9.83 -7.30
CA VAL A 116 -1.44 8.85 -6.67
C VAL A 116 -1.33 9.04 -5.18
N VAL A 117 -2.47 9.28 -4.53
CA VAL A 117 -2.54 9.62 -3.11
C VAL A 117 -3.28 8.54 -2.32
N GLN A 118 -2.86 8.32 -1.08
CA GLN A 118 -3.51 7.44 -0.12
C GLN A 118 -4.14 8.26 1.00
N LEU A 119 -5.31 7.86 1.49
CA LEU A 119 -5.89 8.42 2.70
C LEU A 119 -5.18 7.83 3.92
N GLN A 120 -4.43 8.65 4.65
CA GLN A 120 -3.74 8.27 5.88
C GLN A 120 -4.13 9.24 6.99
N ASN A 121 -4.56 8.75 8.15
CA ASN A 121 -4.94 9.61 9.29
C ASN A 121 -5.88 10.76 8.88
N LYS A 122 -6.91 10.46 8.07
CA LYS A 122 -7.89 11.41 7.51
C LYS A 122 -7.29 12.50 6.59
N LYS A 123 -6.06 12.33 6.10
CA LYS A 123 -5.40 13.25 5.16
C LYS A 123 -4.93 12.50 3.92
N TRP A 124 -5.15 13.08 2.75
CA TRP A 124 -4.62 12.55 1.49
C TRP A 124 -3.14 12.88 1.39
N LYS A 125 -2.29 11.86 1.30
CA LYS A 125 -0.85 12.01 1.12
C LYS A 125 -0.42 11.46 -0.24
N ALA A 126 0.39 12.24 -0.96
CA ALA A 126 0.99 11.77 -2.19
C ALA A 126 1.99 10.65 -1.90
N MET A 127 1.80 9.52 -2.57
CA MET A 127 2.63 8.32 -2.41
C MET A 127 3.48 8.07 -3.66
N TYR A 128 2.94 8.42 -4.83
CA TYR A 128 3.59 8.23 -6.13
C TYR A 128 3.35 9.44 -7.02
N LYS A 129 4.35 9.83 -7.79
CA LYS A 129 4.22 10.78 -8.90
C LYS A 129 4.28 10.02 -10.22
N TRP A 130 3.56 10.49 -11.24
CA TRP A 130 3.51 9.81 -12.54
C TRP A 130 3.13 10.75 -13.68
#